data_AF-A0A5B8C2B0-F1
#
_entry.id   AF-A0A5B8C2B0-F1
#
_cell.length_a   1.000
_cell.length_b   1.000
_cell.length_c   1.000
_cell.angle_alpha   90.00
_cell.angle_beta   90.00
_cell.angle_gamma   90.00
#
_symmetry.space_group_name_H-M   'P 1'
#
loop_
_entity.id
_entity.type
_entity.pdbx_description
1 polymer ?
#
loop_
_entity_poly.entity_id
_entity_poly.type
_entity_poly.pdbx_seq_one_letter_code
_entity_poly.pdbx_strand_id
1 'polypeptide(L)'
;MRPFLNLAYLACCGWITWIGLWWPGRAKGFVPGPAEGEPFYCNQLMSTGGEDDLMVALFLVFALPLAVRAIAMLFAGPGRAELALWGLATSLAGFGLFLASLDCAAVFYTAFTLPAPGLAAALIALPLSGVLLWALRRFTNDRRLR
;
A
#
# COMPACT_ATOMS: atom_id res chain seq x y z
N MET A 1 5.61 -4.62 -24.04
CA MET A 1 5.53 -5.25 -22.70
C MET A 1 6.21 -4.47 -21.60
N ARG A 2 7.50 -4.11 -21.69
CA ARG A 2 8.19 -3.30 -20.66
C ARG A 2 7.51 -1.97 -20.24
N PRO A 3 7.08 -1.09 -21.18
CA PRO A 3 6.44 0.17 -20.78
C PRO A 3 5.11 -0.08 -20.07
N PHE A 4 4.34 -1.09 -20.52
CA PHE A 4 3.10 -1.50 -19.87
C PHE A 4 3.32 -1.99 -18.44
N LEU A 5 4.30 -2.87 -18.20
CA LEU A 5 4.64 -3.35 -16.85
C LEU A 5 5.11 -2.22 -15.93
N ASN A 6 5.86 -1.26 -16.45
CA ASN A 6 6.29 -0.11 -15.68
C ASN A 6 5.12 0.80 -15.30
N LEU A 7 4.21 1.06 -16.25
CA LEU A 7 3.01 1.86 -16.00
C LEU A 7 2.08 1.18 -15.00
N ALA A 8 1.90 -0.15 -15.11
CA ALA A 8 1.13 -0.92 -14.14
C ALA A 8 1.75 -0.87 -12.74
N TYR A 9 3.07 -0.97 -12.63
CA TYR A 9 3.77 -0.86 -11.35
C TYR A 9 3.64 0.54 -10.74
N LEU A 10 3.84 1.59 -11.55
CA LEU A 10 3.64 2.98 -11.12
C LEU A 10 2.19 3.24 -10.70
N ALA A 11 1.22 2.71 -11.43
CA ALA A 11 -0.18 2.83 -11.07
C ALA A 11 -0.48 2.15 -9.73
N CYS A 12 0.09 0.98 -9.46
CA CYS A 12 -0.06 0.30 -8.16
C CYS A 12 0.56 1.12 -7.03
N CYS A 13 1.83 1.53 -7.15
CA CYS A 13 2.48 2.34 -6.11
C CYS A 13 1.80 3.70 -5.92
N GLY A 14 1.31 4.31 -7.01
CA GLY A 14 0.59 5.58 -6.99
C GLY A 14 -0.74 5.44 -6.27
N TRP A 15 -1.48 4.36 -6.53
CA TRP A 15 -2.74 4.07 -5.84
C TRP A 15 -2.54 3.86 -4.34
N ILE A 16 -1.52 3.07 -3.94
CA ILE A 16 -1.18 2.85 -2.52
C ILE A 16 -0.84 4.19 -1.85
N THR A 17 0.04 4.97 -2.47
CA THR A 17 0.46 6.29 -1.95
C THR A 17 -0.72 7.25 -1.83
N TRP A 18 -1.61 7.27 -2.82
CA TRP A 18 -2.81 8.10 -2.83
C TRP A 18 -3.74 7.75 -1.67
N ILE A 19 -3.95 6.47 -1.38
CA ILE A 19 -4.75 6.05 -0.24
C ILE A 19 -4.12 6.51 1.08
N GLY A 20 -2.79 6.40 1.23
CA GLY A 20 -2.10 6.92 2.41
C GLY A 20 -2.28 8.43 2.64
N LEU A 21 -2.40 9.22 1.56
CA LEU A 21 -2.68 10.66 1.62
C LEU A 21 -4.17 10.97 1.88
N TRP A 22 -5.05 10.19 1.27
CA TRP A 22 -6.49 10.47 1.27
C TRP A 22 -7.19 9.99 2.56
N TRP A 23 -6.69 8.91 3.16
CA TRP A 23 -7.31 8.25 4.30
C TRP A 23 -7.45 9.13 5.54
N PRO A 24 -6.40 9.83 6.04
CA PRO A 24 -6.47 10.58 7.30
C PRO A 24 -7.44 11.78 7.28
N GLY A 25 -7.81 12.26 6.09
CA GLY A 25 -8.65 13.45 5.93
C GLY A 25 -10.10 13.19 5.53
N ARG A 26 -10.45 11.96 5.11
CA ARG A 26 -11.78 11.67 4.52
C ARG A 26 -12.37 10.30 4.85
N ALA A 27 -11.59 9.36 5.38
CA ALA A 27 -12.15 8.09 5.81
C ALA A 27 -12.96 8.29 7.12
N LYS A 28 -14.02 7.50 7.30
CA LYS A 28 -14.76 7.49 8.58
C LYS A 28 -14.00 6.77 9.70
N GLY A 29 -12.87 6.12 9.38
CA GLY A 29 -12.06 5.31 10.29
C GLY A 29 -12.31 3.80 10.13
N PHE A 30 -11.64 3.00 10.94
CA PHE A 30 -11.85 1.55 11.01
C PHE A 30 -13.05 1.19 11.90
N VAL A 31 -13.58 -0.03 11.72
CA VAL A 31 -14.73 -0.57 12.47
C VAL A 31 -14.31 -1.86 13.17
N PRO A 32 -14.74 -2.11 14.42
CA PRO A 32 -14.44 -3.32 15.17
C PRO A 32 -15.31 -4.50 14.73
N GLY A 33 -15.01 -5.07 13.55
CA GLY A 33 -15.56 -6.36 13.11
C GLY A 33 -17.10 -6.49 13.11
N PRO A 34 -17.63 -7.72 12.93
CA PRO A 34 -19.07 -7.98 12.89
C PRO A 34 -19.71 -8.23 14.27
N ALA A 35 -18.98 -8.06 15.38
CA ALA A 35 -19.37 -8.63 16.68
C ALA A 35 -20.09 -7.69 17.65
N GLU A 36 -20.10 -6.38 17.42
CA GLU A 36 -20.67 -5.43 18.39
C GLU A 36 -21.74 -4.56 17.74
N GLY A 37 -22.93 -4.58 18.34
CA GLY A 37 -24.11 -3.89 17.82
C GLY A 37 -23.88 -2.39 17.64
N GLU A 38 -24.46 -1.86 16.56
CA GLU A 38 -24.31 -0.50 16.02
C GLU A 38 -22.91 -0.14 15.43
N PRO A 39 -22.85 0.57 14.29
CA PRO A 39 -21.58 0.88 13.63
C PRO A 39 -20.88 2.05 14.34
N PHE A 40 -20.22 1.78 15.47
CA PHE A 40 -19.26 2.72 16.04
C PHE A 40 -17.90 2.56 15.35
N TYR A 41 -17.17 3.67 15.21
CA TYR A 41 -15.85 3.70 14.58
C TYR A 41 -14.78 3.62 15.66
N CYS A 42 -13.67 2.92 15.40
CA CYS A 42 -12.58 2.75 16.36
C CYS A 42 -11.98 4.10 16.83
N ASN A 43 -12.05 5.14 15.99
CA ASN A 43 -11.63 6.50 16.35
C ASN A 43 -12.52 7.20 17.41
N GLN A 44 -13.70 6.63 17.74
CA GLN A 44 -14.63 7.17 18.74
C GLN A 44 -14.39 6.59 20.14
N LEU A 45 -13.70 5.47 20.25
CA LEU A 45 -13.25 4.92 21.53
C LEU A 45 -11.95 5.64 21.90
N MET A 46 -11.98 6.46 22.95
CA MET A 46 -10.85 7.27 23.45
C MET A 46 -9.70 6.42 24.04
N SER A 47 -9.28 5.36 23.38
CA SER A 47 -7.94 4.81 23.50
C SER A 47 -7.23 5.19 22.20
N THR A 48 -6.37 6.21 22.24
CA THR A 48 -5.43 6.53 21.14
C THR A 48 -6.02 6.82 19.74
N GLY A 49 -7.27 7.29 19.64
CA GLY A 49 -8.07 7.51 18.41
C GLY A 49 -7.54 8.44 17.28
N GLY A 50 -6.23 8.68 17.19
CA GLY A 50 -5.56 9.26 16.03
C GLY A 50 -4.46 8.37 15.42
N GLU A 51 -4.15 7.20 16.00
CA GLU A 51 -3.00 6.38 15.57
C GLU A 51 -3.35 5.40 14.44
N ASP A 52 -4.56 4.86 14.37
CA ASP A 52 -4.97 3.91 13.33
C ASP A 52 -4.99 4.52 11.91
N ASP A 53 -5.45 5.76 11.77
CA ASP A 53 -5.39 6.48 10.49
C ASP A 53 -3.95 6.85 10.12
N LEU A 54 -3.09 7.03 11.11
CA LEU A 54 -1.65 7.25 10.93
C LEU A 54 -0.94 5.97 10.45
N MET A 55 -1.48 4.78 10.78
CA MET A 55 -1.00 3.52 10.22
C MET A 55 -1.29 3.38 8.73
N VAL A 56 -2.39 3.97 8.22
CA VAL A 56 -2.64 4.06 6.77
C VAL A 56 -1.74 5.11 6.12
N ALA A 57 -1.33 6.15 6.85
CA ALA A 57 -0.33 7.10 6.37
C ALA A 57 1.03 6.42 6.08
N LEU A 58 1.35 5.25 6.63
CA LEU A 58 2.55 4.48 6.24
C LEU A 58 2.53 4.04 4.77
N PHE A 59 1.38 4.06 4.10
CA PHE A 59 1.31 3.85 2.65
C PHE A 59 2.00 4.98 1.86
N LEU A 60 2.20 6.17 2.45
CA LEU A 60 3.00 7.24 1.83
C LEU A 60 4.44 6.82 1.54
N VAL A 61 4.97 5.83 2.27
CA VAL A 61 6.33 5.33 2.03
C VAL A 61 6.46 4.74 0.62
N PHE A 62 5.36 4.33 -0.03
CA PHE A 62 5.34 3.92 -1.44
C PHE A 62 5.59 5.07 -2.44
N ALA A 63 5.59 6.33 -1.99
CA ALA A 63 6.03 7.47 -2.80
C ALA A 63 7.51 7.33 -3.19
N LEU A 64 8.34 6.69 -2.35
CA LEU A 64 9.77 6.49 -2.61
C LEU A 64 10.01 5.53 -3.80
N PRO A 65 9.52 4.28 -3.80
CA PRO A 65 9.67 3.40 -4.95
C PRO A 65 8.96 3.95 -6.21
N LEU A 66 7.86 4.69 -6.04
CA LEU A 66 7.20 5.39 -7.15
C LEU A 66 8.13 6.44 -7.79
N ALA A 67 8.68 7.36 -6.99
CA ALA A 67 9.56 8.43 -7.47
C ALA A 67 10.84 7.85 -8.09
N VAL A 68 11.45 6.86 -7.43
CA VAL A 68 12.62 6.18 -7.96
C VAL A 68 12.31 5.53 -9.31
N ARG A 69 11.15 4.90 -9.47
CA ARG A 69 10.77 4.27 -10.74
C ARG A 69 10.42 5.28 -11.83
N ALA A 70 9.75 6.38 -11.49
CA ALA A 70 9.42 7.45 -12.43
C ALA A 70 10.71 8.10 -12.97
N ILE A 71 11.70 8.33 -12.12
CA ILE A 71 13.02 8.84 -12.52
C ILE A 71 13.79 7.77 -13.29
N ALA A 72 13.82 6.52 -12.81
CA ALA A 72 14.54 5.44 -13.46
C ALA A 72 13.99 5.13 -14.85
N MET A 73 12.68 5.27 -15.11
CA MET A 73 12.13 5.16 -16.47
C MET A 73 12.86 6.05 -17.49
N LEU A 74 13.35 7.22 -17.08
CA LEU A 74 14.06 8.16 -17.94
C LEU A 74 15.53 7.76 -18.18
N PHE A 75 16.14 6.98 -17.28
CA PHE A 75 17.60 6.79 -17.26
C PHE A 75 18.09 5.34 -17.16
N ALA A 76 17.33 4.39 -16.61
CA ALA A 76 17.83 3.04 -16.27
C ALA A 76 16.75 1.94 -16.09
N GLY A 77 17.20 0.67 -16.13
CA GLY A 77 16.39 -0.50 -15.77
C GLY A 77 16.20 -0.65 -14.24
N PRO A 78 15.29 -1.55 -13.78
CA PRO A 78 15.01 -1.76 -12.35
C PRO A 78 16.25 -2.23 -11.59
N GLY A 79 16.60 -1.50 -10.52
CA GLY A 79 17.84 -1.68 -9.76
C GLY A 79 17.71 -2.54 -8.50
N ARG A 80 18.85 -2.78 -7.81
CA ARG A 80 18.88 -3.37 -6.46
C ARG A 80 18.25 -2.47 -5.40
N ALA A 81 18.51 -1.17 -5.50
CA ALA A 81 17.95 -0.16 -4.60
C ALA A 81 16.41 -0.10 -4.65
N GLU A 82 15.80 -0.19 -5.85
CA GLU A 82 14.33 -0.15 -6.00
C GLU A 82 13.63 -1.32 -5.29
N LEU A 83 14.21 -2.52 -5.36
CA LEU A 83 13.69 -3.67 -4.61
C LEU A 83 13.82 -3.49 -3.10
N ALA A 84 14.95 -2.96 -2.64
CA ALA A 84 15.16 -2.71 -1.22
C ALA A 84 14.15 -1.68 -0.68
N LEU A 85 13.90 -0.60 -1.43
CA LEU A 85 12.91 0.42 -1.10
C LEU A 85 11.49 -0.14 -1.11
N TRP A 86 11.13 -0.93 -2.13
CA TRP A 86 9.82 -1.60 -2.18
C TRP A 86 9.63 -2.57 -1.01
N GLY A 87 10.66 -3.36 -0.67
CA GLY A 87 10.62 -4.28 0.46
C GLY A 87 10.45 -3.56 1.78
N LEU A 88 11.22 -2.48 2.00
CA LEU A 88 11.12 -1.66 3.22
C LEU A 88 9.74 -0.99 3.32
N ALA A 89 9.21 -0.43 2.23
CA ALA A 89 7.89 0.18 2.19
C ALA A 89 6.79 -0.85 2.50
N THR A 90 6.90 -2.06 1.94
CA THR A 90 5.95 -3.16 2.19
C THR A 90 6.00 -3.63 3.63
N SER A 91 7.18 -3.77 4.21
CA SER A 91 7.35 -4.14 5.62
C SER A 91 6.80 -3.08 6.57
N LEU A 92 7.05 -1.79 6.30
CA LEU A 92 6.51 -0.69 7.10
C LEU A 92 4.98 -0.64 7.01
N ALA A 93 4.42 -0.74 5.81
CA ALA A 93 2.98 -0.77 5.60
C ALA A 93 2.34 -1.98 6.30
N GLY A 94 2.91 -3.17 6.14
CA GLY A 94 2.43 -4.39 6.78
C GLY A 94 2.53 -4.32 8.31
N PHE A 95 3.60 -3.75 8.85
CA PHE A 95 3.75 -3.54 10.28
C PHE A 95 2.73 -2.52 10.82
N GLY A 96 2.45 -1.44 10.09
CA GLY A 96 1.40 -0.49 10.45
C GLY A 96 0.01 -1.12 10.46
N LEU A 97 -0.33 -1.88 9.41
CA LEU A 97 -1.56 -2.66 9.34
C LEU A 97 -1.70 -3.67 10.48
N PHE A 98 -0.59 -4.29 10.89
CA PHE A 98 -0.54 -5.19 12.03
C PHE A 98 -0.79 -4.46 13.35
N LEU A 99 -0.16 -3.31 13.58
CA LEU A 99 -0.41 -2.48 14.77
C LEU A 99 -1.87 -2.04 14.85
N ALA A 100 -2.45 -1.55 13.74
CA ALA A 100 -3.86 -1.18 13.67
C ALA A 100 -4.79 -2.36 14.04
N SER A 101 -4.43 -3.59 13.61
CA SER A 101 -5.21 -4.78 13.93
C SER A 101 -5.19 -5.20 15.40
N LEU A 102 -4.21 -4.73 16.18
CA LEU A 102 -4.12 -4.99 17.62
C LEU A 102 -4.96 -4.01 18.45
N ASP A 103 -5.19 -2.79 17.95
CA ASP A 103 -5.88 -1.74 18.70
C ASP A 103 -7.40 -1.91 18.64
N CYS A 104 -7.96 -2.06 17.44
CA CYS A 104 -9.40 -2.23 17.21
C CYS A 104 -9.74 -2.56 15.75
N ALA A 105 -8.83 -2.25 14.82
CA ALA A 105 -9.15 -2.23 13.40
C ALA A 105 -9.26 -3.64 12.79
N ALA A 106 -10.47 -4.07 12.47
CA ALA A 106 -10.69 -5.23 11.61
C ALA A 106 -10.43 -4.86 10.13
N VAL A 107 -9.16 -4.65 9.75
CA VAL A 107 -8.72 -4.16 8.43
C VAL A 107 -9.37 -4.89 7.25
N PHE A 108 -9.41 -6.22 7.29
CA PHE A 108 -10.01 -7.01 6.21
C PHE A 108 -11.53 -6.85 6.18
N TYR A 109 -12.15 -6.73 7.36
CA TYR A 109 -13.59 -6.53 7.46
C TYR A 109 -14.00 -5.15 6.94
N THR A 110 -13.21 -4.11 7.23
CA THR A 110 -13.43 -2.74 6.73
C THR A 110 -13.06 -2.57 5.26
N ALA A 111 -12.16 -3.39 4.72
CA ALA A 111 -11.81 -3.36 3.30
C ALA A 111 -12.91 -4.03 2.44
N PHE A 112 -13.38 -5.20 2.86
CA PHE A 112 -14.19 -6.09 2.01
C PHE A 112 -15.67 -6.17 2.36
N THR A 113 -16.05 -5.83 3.60
CA THR A 113 -17.41 -6.07 4.13
C THR A 113 -18.16 -4.76 4.39
N LEU A 114 -17.51 -3.77 5.01
CA LEU A 114 -17.90 -2.37 4.80
C LEU A 114 -17.21 -1.92 3.52
N PRO A 115 -17.93 -1.42 2.49
CA PRO A 115 -17.31 -1.10 1.22
C PRO A 115 -16.43 0.15 1.34
N ALA A 116 -15.15 -0.03 1.66
CA ALA A 116 -14.07 0.94 1.48
C ALA A 116 -13.23 0.54 0.25
N PRO A 117 -13.74 0.75 -0.99
CA PRO A 117 -13.13 0.22 -2.21
C PRO A 117 -11.69 0.71 -2.43
N GLY A 118 -11.36 1.91 -1.93
CA GLY A 118 -10.00 2.44 -1.99
C GLY A 118 -8.98 1.61 -1.19
N LEU A 119 -9.33 1.21 0.03
CA LEU A 119 -8.48 0.39 0.90
C LEU A 119 -8.31 -1.02 0.33
N ALA A 120 -9.40 -1.64 -0.12
CA ALA A 120 -9.37 -2.95 -0.76
C ALA A 120 -8.46 -2.95 -2.00
N ALA A 121 -8.59 -1.93 -2.85
CA ALA A 121 -7.73 -1.78 -4.02
C ALA A 121 -6.26 -1.58 -3.65
N ALA A 122 -5.93 -0.84 -2.57
CA ALA A 122 -4.55 -0.70 -2.08
C ALA A 122 -3.99 -2.03 -1.53
N LEU A 123 -4.79 -2.80 -0.80
CA LEU A 123 -4.42 -4.12 -0.29
C LEU A 123 -4.15 -5.13 -1.42
N ILE A 124 -4.88 -5.04 -2.53
CA ILE A 124 -4.64 -5.85 -3.74
C ILE A 124 -3.43 -5.32 -4.53
N ALA A 125 -3.26 -4.00 -4.60
CA ALA A 125 -2.14 -3.37 -5.30
C ALA A 125 -0.77 -3.68 -4.67
N LEU A 126 -0.72 -3.92 -3.35
CA LEU A 126 0.48 -4.32 -2.62
C LEU A 126 1.15 -5.58 -3.21
N PRO A 127 0.52 -6.77 -3.19
CA PRO A 127 1.10 -7.98 -3.77
C PRO A 127 1.26 -7.86 -5.29
N LEU A 128 0.35 -7.16 -5.98
CA LEU A 128 0.45 -6.96 -7.42
C LEU A 128 1.70 -6.16 -7.82
N SER A 129 2.04 -5.11 -7.06
CA SER A 129 3.25 -4.30 -7.28
C SER A 129 4.53 -5.14 -7.12
N GLY A 130 4.55 -6.08 -6.17
CA GLY A 130 5.67 -7.01 -5.99
C GLY A 130 5.86 -7.95 -7.18
N VAL A 131 4.76 -8.54 -7.67
CA VAL A 131 4.77 -9.41 -8.86
C VAL A 131 5.24 -8.64 -10.10
N LEU A 132 4.77 -7.41 -10.28
CA LEU A 132 5.17 -6.54 -11.39
C LEU A 132 6.66 -6.18 -11.32
N LEU A 133 7.17 -5.83 -10.14
CA LEU A 133 8.58 -5.53 -9.94
C LEU A 133 9.48 -6.74 -10.22
N TRP A 134 9.05 -7.92 -9.77
CA TRP A 134 9.75 -9.17 -10.04
C TRP A 134 9.78 -9.51 -11.54
N ALA A 135 8.63 -9.38 -12.22
CA ALA A 135 8.53 -9.58 -13.66
C ALA A 135 9.46 -8.60 -14.42
N LEU A 136 9.45 -7.31 -14.05
CA LEU A 136 10.32 -6.29 -14.66
C LEU A 136 11.81 -6.60 -14.52
N ARG A 137 12.22 -7.18 -13.39
CA ARG A 137 13.60 -7.63 -13.17
C ARG A 137 13.97 -8.81 -14.02
N ARG A 138 13.12 -9.83 -14.11
CA ARG A 138 13.36 -11.01 -14.95
C ARG A 138 13.60 -10.62 -16.41
N PHE A 139 12.72 -9.78 -16.96
CA PHE A 139 12.88 -9.25 -18.33
C PHE A 139 14.11 -8.36 -18.54
N THR A 140 14.70 -7.83 -17.46
CA THR A 140 15.91 -7.00 -17.55
C THR A 140 17.18 -7.84 -17.48
N ASN A 141 17.21 -8.87 -16.64
CA ASN A 141 18.34 -9.81 -16.57
C ASN A 141 18.50 -10.63 -17.85
N ASP A 142 17.41 -11.09 -18.46
CA ASP A 142 17.46 -11.88 -19.71
C ASP A 142 18.10 -11.13 -20.89
N ARG A 143 18.11 -9.79 -20.87
CA ARG A 143 18.77 -8.96 -21.90
C ARG A 143 20.22 -8.62 -21.61
N ARG A 144 20.70 -8.72 -20.36
CA ARG A 144 22.14 -8.52 -20.09
C ARG A 144 22.97 -9.75 -20.49
N LEU A 145 22.29 -10.89 -20.70
CA LEU A 145 22.89 -12.17 -21.08
C LEU A 145 22.84 -12.44 -22.59
N ARG A 146 22.24 -11.54 -23.38
CA ARG A 146 22.23 -11.55 -24.85
C ARG A 146 22.99 -10.35 -25.36
#